data_AF-E0UN69-F1
#
_entry.id   AF-E0UN69-F1
#
_cell.length_a   1.000
_cell.length_b   1.000
_cell.length_c   1.000
_cell.angle_alpha   90.00
_cell.angle_beta   90.00
_cell.angle_gamma   90.00
#
_symmetry.space_group_name_H-M   'P 1'
#
loop_
_entity.id
_entity.type
_entity.pdbx_description
1 polymer ?
#
loop_
_entity_poly.entity_id
_entity_poly.type
_entity_poly.pdbx_seq_one_letter_code
_entity_poly.pdbx_strand_id
1 'polypeptide(L)' 'MVRAGQFKSVKVVTQVLQNGAKLKKTYWYADGVGLVKGMIESENFSSTSELIKYTLKK' A
#
# COMPACT_ATOMS: atom_id res chain seq x y z
N MET A 1 2.12 -5.73 -9.30
CA MET A 1 2.16 -7.15 -8.92
C MET A 1 2.69 -7.24 -7.49
N VAL A 2 2.17 -8.17 -6.70
CA VAL A 2 2.65 -8.51 -5.35
C VAL A 2 2.85 -10.03 -5.27
N ARG A 3 3.46 -10.54 -4.20
CA ARG A 3 3.68 -11.99 -4.04
C ARG A 3 2.39 -12.81 -4.07
N ALA A 4 1.28 -12.27 -3.55
CA ALA A 4 -0.03 -12.92 -3.63
C ALA A 4 -0.64 -12.95 -5.05
N GLY A 5 0.01 -12.33 -6.05
CA GLY A 5 -0.41 -12.33 -7.45
C GLY A 5 -0.68 -10.94 -8.04
N GLN A 6 -1.50 -10.90 -9.09
CA GLN A 6 -1.94 -9.68 -9.73
C GLN A 6 -3.37 -9.34 -9.31
N PHE A 7 -3.61 -8.07 -9.01
CA PHE A 7 -4.92 -7.56 -8.60
C PHE A 7 -5.26 -6.30 -9.37
N LYS A 8 -6.50 -6.20 -9.85
CA LYS A 8 -7.06 -4.92 -10.32
C LYS A 8 -7.28 -4.05 -9.08
N SER A 9 -6.57 -2.92 -9.01
CA SER A 9 -6.55 -2.09 -7.81
C SER A 9 -6.66 -0.60 -8.13
N VAL A 10 -7.15 0.16 -7.16
CA VAL A 10 -7.15 1.63 -7.15
C VAL A 10 -5.94 2.10 -6.36
N LYS A 11 -5.18 3.03 -6.95
CA LYS A 11 -4.05 3.68 -6.30
C LYS A 11 -4.52 4.96 -5.61
N VAL A 12 -4.24 5.06 -4.31
CA VAL A 12 -4.50 6.26 -3.51
C VAL A 12 -3.15 6.84 -3.09
N VAL A 13 -2.92 8.11 -3.40
CA VAL A 13 -1.70 8.84 -3.02
C VAL A 13 -2.10 9.94 -2.05
N THR A 14 -1.43 10.02 -0.91
CA THR A 14 -1.65 11.05 0.10
C THR A 14 -0.32 11.66 0.52
N GLN A 15 -0.28 12.97 0.60
CA GLN A 15 0.84 13.71 1.19
C GLN A 15 0.38 14.23 2.56
N VAL A 16 1.14 13.93 3.60
CA VAL A 16 0.82 14.33 4.98
C VAL A 16 2.03 14.91 5.68
N LEU A 17 1.80 15.83 6.61
CA LEU A 17 2.78 16.25 7.61
C LEU A 17 2.52 15.46 8.88
N GLN A 18 3.50 14.67 9.33
CA GLN A 18 3.40 13.85 10.54
C GLN A 18 4.61 14.15 11.42
N ASN A 19 4.38 14.69 12.62
CA ASN A 19 5.44 15.13 13.55
C ASN A 19 6.50 16.04 12.88
N GLY A 20 6.06 16.95 12.02
CA GLY A 20 6.94 17.87 11.28
C GLY A 20 7.61 17.27 10.03
N ALA A 21 7.57 15.95 9.84
CA ALA A 21 8.10 15.30 8.65
C ALA A 21 7.06 15.22 7.52
N LYS A 22 7.47 15.53 6.29
CA LYS A 22 6.65 15.32 5.10
C LYS A 22 6.70 13.84 4.70
N LEU A 23 5.55 13.20 4.69
CA LEU A 23 5.38 11.82 4.26
C LEU A 23 4.49 11.75 3.02
N LYS A 24 4.89 10.93 2.07
CA LYS A 24 4.06 10.49 0.95
C LYS A 24 3.65 9.04 1.20
N LYS A 25 2.36 8.81 1.36
CA LYS A 25 1.77 7.49 1.53
C LYS A 25 1.07 7.10 0.24
N THR A 26 1.42 5.95 -0.31
CA THR A 26 0.78 5.37 -1.49
C THR A 26 0.22 4.01 -1.13
N TYR A 27 -1.08 3.82 -1.33
CA TYR A 27 -1.76 2.57 -1.07
C TYR A 27 -2.48 2.08 -2.32
N TRP A 28 -2.51 0.76 -2.49
CA TRP A 28 -3.24 0.09 -3.55
C TRP A 28 -4.29 -0.81 -2.93
N TYR A 29 -5.55 -0.58 -3.29
CA TYR A 29 -6.69 -1.35 -2.79
C TYR A 29 -7.35 -2.11 -3.93
N ALA A 30 -7.57 -3.41 -3.74
CA ALA A 30 -8.31 -4.25 -4.68
C ALA A 30 -9.67 -4.64 -4.10
N ASP A 31 -10.68 -4.66 -4.96
CA ASP A 31 -12.03 -5.06 -4.57
C ASP A 31 -12.06 -6.51 -4.06
N GLY A 32 -12.85 -6.76 -3.02
CA GLY A 32 -12.93 -8.07 -2.35
C GLY A 32 -11.65 -8.54 -1.66
N VAL A 33 -10.57 -7.73 -1.63
CA VAL A 33 -9.28 -8.08 -0.98
C VAL A 33 -8.86 -7.02 0.04
N GLY A 34 -9.11 -5.74 -0.25
CA GLY A 34 -8.63 -4.63 0.56
C GLY A 34 -7.22 -4.20 0.15
N LEU A 35 -6.35 -3.92 1.12
CA LEU A 35 -5.00 -3.41 0.86
C LEU A 35 -4.09 -4.50 0.27
N VAL A 36 -3.59 -4.29 -0.95
CA VAL A 36 -2.67 -5.22 -1.61
C VAL A 36 -1.22 -4.76 -1.54
N LYS A 37 -0.97 -3.44 -1.51
CA LYS A 37 0.36 -2.86 -1.39
C LYS A 37 0.28 -1.51 -0.67
N GLY A 38 1.24 -1.23 0.20
CA GLY A 38 1.43 0.07 0.82
C GLY A 38 2.88 0.53 0.67
N MET A 39 3.06 1.83 0.53
CA MET A 39 4.38 2.44 0.45
C MET A 39 4.35 3.78 1.19
N ILE A 40 5.26 3.97 2.12
CA ILE A 40 5.42 5.20 2.89
C ILE A 40 6.82 5.72 2.58
N GLU A 41 6.90 6.94 2.08
CA GLU A 41 8.14 7.59 1.66
C GLU A 41 8.28 8.92 2.40
N SER A 42 9.48 9.22 2.86
CA SER A 42 9.93 10.54 3.31
C SER A 42 11.34 10.77 2.78
N GLU A 43 11.93 11.91 3.11
CA GLU A 43 13.30 12.25 2.75
C GLU A 43 14.31 11.18 3.19
N ASN A 44 14.16 10.64 4.41
CA ASN A 44 15.15 9.74 5.02
C ASN A 44 14.64 8.33 5.32
N PHE A 45 13.37 8.04 5.05
CA PHE A 45 12.76 6.77 5.38
C PHE A 45 11.81 6.32 4.27
N SER A 46 11.94 5.06 3.87
CA SER A 46 11.00 4.38 2.99
C SER A 46 10.62 3.04 3.58
N SER A 47 9.32 2.72 3.54
CA SER A 47 8.80 1.43 3.96
C SER A 47 7.76 0.95 2.97
N THR A 48 7.85 -0.32 2.61
CA THR A 48 6.92 -0.98 1.70
C THR A 48 6.29 -2.16 2.40
N SER A 49 4.97 -2.29 2.29
CA SER A 49 4.22 -3.48 2.65
C SER A 49 3.56 -4.08 1.42
N GLU A 50 3.51 -5.40 1.36
CA GLU A 50 2.89 -6.13 0.25
C GLU A 50 2.09 -7.33 0.76
N LEU A 51 1.01 -7.65 0.06
CA LEU A 51 0.23 -8.85 0.33
C LEU A 51 1.00 -10.09 -0.14
N ILE A 52 1.38 -10.94 0.81
CA ILE A 52 2.20 -12.13 0.55
C ILE A 52 1.33 -13.33 0.14
N LYS A 53 0.20 -13.52 0.81
CA LYS A 53 -0.74 -14.60 0.54
C LYS A 53 -2.16 -14.10 0.75
N TYR A 54 -3.06 -14.52 -0.13
CA TYR A 54 -4.50 -14.27 -0.02
C TYR A 54 -5.24 -15.60 -0.16
N THR A 55 -6.26 -15.83 0.65
CA THR A 55 -7.12 -17.01 0.54
C THR A 55 -8.54 -16.56 0.80
N LEU A 56 -9.37 -16.61 -0.24
CA LEU A 56 -10.80 -16.33 -0.11
C LEU A 56 -11.43 -17.52 0.62
N LYS A 57 -11.92 -17.29 1.83
CA LYS A 57 -12.79 -18.27 2.50
C LYS A 57 -14.19 -18.12 1.90
N LYS A 58 -14.75 -19.25 1.44
CA LYS A 58 -16.15 -19.35 1.01
C LYS A 58 -17.09 -19.15 2.18
#